data_AF-A0A9D6M6H8-F1
#
_entry.id   AF-A0A9D6M6H8-F1
#
_cell.length_a   1.000
_cell.length_b   1.000
_cell.length_c   1.000
_cell.angle_alpha   90.00
_cell.angle_beta   90.00
_cell.angle_gamma   90.00
#
_symmetry.space_group_name_H-M   'P 1'
#
loop_
_entity.id
_entity.type
_entity.pdbx_description
1 polymer ?
#
loop_
_entity_poly.entity_id
_entity_poly.type
_entity_poly.pdbx_seq_one_letter_code
_entity_poly.pdbx_strand_id
1 'polypeptide(L)'
;MAGQTPEPTRPSGQHREESRQGGIQIEARDVNVAGDVAGRDVISTTNVGFSPQAVQRLIITVGAMVFVTAACFFSGGVVVGGVAIAALDRPVGSSHEAAASMQSKLEALQSLAPGTPFQLTFSEDEISSYFRFVAGPQIGVADGKVRLLDPGTLVVGGRVESLAGVPVAATFKVQDTPGRPLLLTGAALQLIQLRGTTFGWVVVPTAALQPLAGDVNHLLGNIRLTTVSDASHGEERGWTIEGVTG
;
A
#
# COMPACT_ATOMS: atom_id res chain seq x y z
N MET A 1 -32.32 30.37 28.12
CA MET A 1 -31.36 31.50 28.06
C MET A 1 -30.45 31.24 26.88
N ALA A 2 -30.63 32.01 25.82
CA ALA A 2 -29.94 31.88 24.55
C ALA A 2 -28.60 32.62 24.61
N GLY A 3 -27.49 31.93 24.31
CA GLY A 3 -26.18 32.53 24.13
C GLY A 3 -25.86 32.61 22.64
N GLN A 4 -25.93 33.82 22.07
CA GLN A 4 -25.50 34.13 20.71
C GLN A 4 -23.97 34.07 20.64
N THR A 5 -23.43 33.37 19.65
CA THR A 5 -22.00 33.39 19.30
C THR A 5 -21.83 34.19 18.00
N PRO A 6 -20.97 35.22 17.95
CA PRO A 6 -20.80 36.07 16.78
C PRO A 6 -20.00 35.40 15.65
N GLU A 7 -20.40 35.77 14.43
CA GLU A 7 -19.88 35.40 13.10
C GLU A 7 -18.68 36.31 12.69
N PRO A 8 -18.14 36.25 11.44
CA PRO A 8 -16.84 35.68 11.09
C PRO A 8 -15.80 36.72 10.58
N THR A 9 -14.52 36.34 10.56
CA THR A 9 -13.47 37.15 9.91
C THR A 9 -13.05 36.55 8.56
N ARG A 10 -13.33 37.30 7.49
CA ARG A 10 -12.97 37.07 6.08
C ARG A 10 -11.44 37.10 5.86
N PRO A 11 -10.85 36.18 5.07
CA PRO A 11 -9.56 36.43 4.44
C PRO A 11 -9.75 37.17 3.12
N SER A 12 -9.16 38.37 3.04
CA SER A 12 -9.00 39.15 1.80
C SER A 12 -7.56 38.98 1.33
N GLY A 13 -7.35 38.29 0.22
CA GLY A 13 -6.03 38.08 -0.38
C GLY A 13 -6.15 37.98 -1.90
N GLN A 14 -6.18 39.15 -2.54
CA GLN A 14 -5.95 39.34 -3.96
C GLN A 14 -4.44 39.42 -4.26
N HIS A 15 -4.11 39.30 -5.56
CA HIS A 15 -2.80 39.36 -6.23
C HIS A 15 -2.08 38.01 -6.37
N ARG A 16 -1.59 37.60 -7.54
CA ARG A 16 -1.15 38.36 -8.72
C ARG A 16 -1.10 37.42 -9.94
N GLU A 17 -1.71 37.85 -11.04
CA GLU A 17 -1.41 37.34 -12.39
C GLU A 17 -0.02 37.83 -12.81
N GLU A 18 0.85 36.93 -13.25
CA GLU A 18 2.00 37.26 -14.11
C GLU A 18 1.98 36.35 -15.33
N SER A 19 1.25 36.80 -16.34
CA SER A 19 1.31 36.36 -17.72
C SER A 19 2.58 36.92 -18.37
N ARG A 20 3.65 36.11 -18.42
CA ARG A 20 4.80 36.37 -19.31
C ARG A 20 4.62 35.65 -20.64
N GLN A 21 3.84 36.28 -21.53
CA GLN A 21 3.82 35.97 -22.96
C GLN A 21 5.01 36.69 -23.63
N GLY A 22 6.12 35.98 -23.85
CA GLY A 22 7.22 36.43 -24.69
C GLY A 22 6.93 36.12 -26.15
N GLY A 23 6.17 36.99 -26.82
CA GLY A 23 5.99 36.96 -28.27
C GLY A 23 7.19 37.63 -28.96
N ILE A 24 7.92 36.88 -29.78
CA ILE A 24 8.92 37.43 -30.68
C ILE A 24 8.18 37.99 -31.91
N GLN A 25 8.11 39.31 -32.03
CA GLN A 25 7.74 39.99 -33.28
C GLN A 25 8.92 39.87 -34.26
N ILE A 26 8.72 39.13 -35.35
CA ILE A 26 9.62 39.17 -36.50
C ILE A 26 9.04 40.19 -37.47
N GLU A 27 9.64 41.37 -37.49
CA GLU A 27 9.38 42.41 -38.49
C GLU A 27 9.97 41.92 -39.83
N ALA A 28 9.10 41.62 -40.79
CA ALA A 28 9.49 41.32 -42.16
C ALA A 28 9.94 42.62 -42.84
N ARG A 29 11.23 42.94 -42.71
CA ARG A 29 11.86 44.04 -43.44
C ARG A 29 12.48 43.47 -44.71
N ASP A 30 11.94 43.89 -45.85
CA ASP A 30 12.50 43.66 -47.18
C ASP A 30 13.95 44.15 -47.22
N VAL A 31 14.88 43.20 -47.35
CA VAL A 31 16.30 43.50 -47.63
C VAL A 31 16.57 43.05 -49.05
N ASN A 32 16.50 44.01 -49.98
CA ASN A 32 16.93 43.85 -51.34
C ASN A 32 18.47 43.92 -51.37
N VAL A 33 19.14 42.76 -51.27
CA VAL A 33 20.60 42.64 -51.42
C VAL A 33 20.90 42.16 -52.85
N ALA A 34 21.06 43.12 -53.75
CA ALA A 34 21.80 42.93 -54.99
C ALA A 34 23.30 43.06 -54.65
N GLY A 35 23.99 41.93 -54.50
CA GLY A 35 25.40 41.93 -54.12
C GLY A 35 25.99 40.53 -54.08
N ASP A 36 26.67 40.20 -55.18
CA ASP A 36 27.76 39.24 -55.34
C ASP A 36 27.73 37.91 -54.54
N VAL A 37 27.45 36.83 -55.28
CA VAL A 37 27.47 35.44 -54.83
C VAL A 37 28.91 34.92 -54.92
N ALA A 38 29.74 35.24 -53.94
CA ALA A 38 31.07 34.66 -53.79
C ALA A 38 31.40 34.44 -52.31
N GLY A 39 30.65 33.54 -51.68
CA GLY A 39 30.79 33.23 -50.27
C GLY A 39 29.67 32.33 -49.80
N ARG A 40 29.50 31.19 -50.48
CA ARG A 40 28.58 30.12 -50.08
C ARG A 40 29.15 29.46 -48.81
N ASP A 41 29.09 30.17 -47.70
CA ASP A 41 29.17 29.55 -46.39
C ASP A 41 27.80 28.88 -46.21
N VAL A 42 27.78 27.62 -46.61
CA VAL A 42 26.68 26.72 -46.31
C VAL A 42 26.58 26.77 -44.79
N ILE A 43 25.58 27.47 -44.27
CA ILE A 43 25.05 27.16 -42.94
C ILE A 43 24.64 25.71 -43.06
N SER A 44 25.58 24.83 -42.75
CA SER A 44 25.35 23.42 -42.56
C SER A 44 24.47 23.41 -41.34
N THR A 45 23.16 23.55 -41.57
CA THR A 45 22.16 23.02 -40.68
C THR A 45 22.55 21.56 -40.63
N THR A 46 23.40 21.25 -39.66
CA THR A 46 23.72 19.89 -39.29
C THR A 46 22.39 19.42 -38.75
N ASN A 47 21.51 18.99 -39.67
CA ASN A 47 20.46 18.07 -39.37
C ASN A 47 21.24 16.91 -38.80
N VAL A 48 21.41 16.93 -37.48
CA VAL A 48 21.77 15.79 -36.67
C VAL A 48 20.55 14.87 -36.78
N GLY A 49 20.37 14.36 -37.99
CA GLY A 49 19.34 13.41 -38.34
C GLY A 49 19.73 12.18 -37.57
N PHE A 50 19.06 11.96 -36.46
CA PHE A 50 19.21 10.72 -35.72
C PHE A 50 19.07 9.57 -36.71
N SER A 51 20.06 8.68 -36.74
CA SER A 51 20.00 7.53 -37.64
C SER A 51 18.68 6.78 -37.37
N PRO A 52 18.02 6.20 -38.39
CA PRO A 52 16.78 5.46 -38.20
C PRO A 52 16.89 4.37 -37.10
N GLN A 53 18.08 3.79 -36.94
CA GLN A 53 18.40 2.83 -35.89
C GLN A 53 18.45 3.46 -34.48
N ALA A 54 18.96 4.68 -34.34
CA ALA A 54 18.95 5.40 -33.07
C ALA A 54 17.53 5.75 -32.63
N VAL A 55 16.68 6.19 -33.57
CA VAL A 55 15.26 6.46 -33.31
C VAL A 55 14.52 5.18 -32.92
N GLN A 56 14.76 4.07 -33.63
CA GLN A 56 14.16 2.78 -33.29
C GLN A 56 14.55 2.28 -31.90
N ARG A 57 15.84 2.37 -31.53
CA ARG A 57 16.31 2.01 -30.18
C ARG A 57 15.67 2.89 -29.11
N LEU A 58 15.55 4.19 -29.37
CA LEU A 58 14.88 5.11 -28.44
C LEU A 58 13.42 4.73 -28.24
N ILE A 59 12.68 4.46 -29.31
CA ILE A 59 11.27 4.06 -29.25
C ILE A 59 11.10 2.75 -28.47
N ILE A 60 11.97 1.75 -28.70
CA ILE A 60 11.89 0.47 -27.98
C ILE A 60 12.19 0.68 -26.49
N THR A 61 13.23 1.42 -26.14
CA THR A 61 13.60 1.66 -24.74
C THR A 61 12.52 2.46 -23.99
N VAL A 62 12.01 3.53 -24.59
CA VAL A 62 10.92 4.33 -24.01
C VAL A 62 9.64 3.48 -23.93
N GLY A 63 9.32 2.72 -24.97
CA GLY A 63 8.17 1.81 -24.98
C GLY A 63 8.26 0.74 -23.89
N ALA A 64 9.42 0.13 -23.68
CA ALA A 64 9.66 -0.83 -22.62
C ALA A 64 9.55 -0.18 -21.23
N MET A 65 10.10 1.02 -21.04
CA MET A 65 10.02 1.74 -19.77
C MET A 65 8.57 2.14 -19.43
N VAL A 66 7.81 2.63 -20.41
CA VAL A 66 6.39 2.94 -20.27
C VAL A 66 5.58 1.66 -20.03
N PHE A 67 5.88 0.57 -20.73
CA PHE A 67 5.20 -0.71 -20.51
C PHE A 67 5.50 -1.28 -19.12
N VAL A 68 6.73 -1.18 -18.61
CA VAL A 68 7.07 -1.58 -17.24
C VAL A 68 6.34 -0.69 -16.24
N THR A 69 6.35 0.62 -16.44
CA THR A 69 5.64 1.58 -15.58
C THR A 69 4.14 1.32 -15.58
N ALA A 70 3.53 1.16 -16.75
CA ALA A 70 2.12 0.83 -16.91
C ALA A 70 1.80 -0.55 -16.37
N ALA A 71 2.64 -1.56 -16.60
CA ALA A 71 2.49 -2.87 -15.98
C ALA A 71 2.53 -2.76 -14.47
N CYS A 72 3.39 -1.93 -13.87
CA CYS A 72 3.35 -1.65 -12.43
C CYS A 72 2.03 -0.99 -11.98
N PHE A 73 1.43 -0.11 -12.80
CA PHE A 73 0.12 0.49 -12.55
C PHE A 73 -1.07 -0.47 -12.79
N PHE A 74 -0.97 -1.40 -13.73
CA PHE A 74 -2.04 -2.35 -14.09
C PHE A 74 -1.96 -3.67 -13.31
N SER A 75 -0.76 -4.16 -12.99
CA SER A 75 -0.56 -5.22 -12.00
C SER A 75 -0.81 -4.70 -10.58
N GLY A 76 -0.59 -3.39 -10.39
CA GLY A 76 -1.01 -2.63 -9.24
C GLY A 76 -2.43 -2.11 -9.38
N GLY A 77 -3.42 -3.00 -9.49
CA GLY A 77 -4.84 -2.73 -9.15
C GLY A 77 -4.99 -2.37 -7.66
N VAL A 78 -4.34 -1.27 -7.29
CA VAL A 78 -4.08 -0.65 -6.00
C VAL A 78 -5.31 0.17 -5.64
N VAL A 79 -6.40 -0.52 -5.33
CA VAL A 79 -7.41 0.02 -4.42
C VAL A 79 -7.23 -0.58 -3.03
N VAL A 80 -6.68 -1.80 -2.96
CA VAL A 80 -6.43 -2.51 -1.69
C VAL A 80 -5.37 -1.80 -0.85
N GLY A 81 -4.34 -1.20 -1.46
CA GLY A 81 -3.29 -0.49 -0.72
C GLY A 81 -3.83 0.69 0.09
N GLY A 82 -4.68 1.54 -0.50
CA GLY A 82 -5.24 2.70 0.19
C GLY A 82 -6.12 2.33 1.39
N VAL A 83 -7.03 1.37 1.20
CA VAL A 83 -7.91 0.88 2.27
C VAL A 83 -7.10 0.15 3.35
N ALA A 84 -6.12 -0.66 2.97
CA ALA A 84 -5.27 -1.39 3.90
C ALA A 84 -4.40 -0.45 4.76
N ILE A 85 -3.78 0.55 4.15
CA ILE A 85 -2.96 1.54 4.85
C ILE A 85 -3.85 2.40 5.77
N ALA A 86 -4.97 2.90 5.26
CA ALA A 86 -5.92 3.67 6.07
C ALA A 86 -6.45 2.84 7.26
N ALA A 87 -6.66 1.54 7.09
CA ALA A 87 -7.07 0.65 8.16
C ALA A 87 -6.01 0.53 9.27
N LEU A 88 -4.71 0.51 8.91
CA LEU A 88 -3.61 0.44 9.88
C LEU A 88 -3.50 1.69 10.76
N ASP A 89 -3.91 2.84 10.23
CA ASP A 89 -3.91 4.13 10.92
C ASP A 89 -5.11 4.33 11.86
N ARG A 90 -6.15 3.50 11.77
CA ARG A 90 -7.31 3.57 12.69
C ARG A 90 -6.85 3.35 14.14
N PRO A 91 -7.45 3.99 15.15
CA PRO A 91 -7.19 3.62 16.54
C PRO A 91 -7.73 2.20 16.81
N VAL A 92 -7.02 1.40 17.61
CA VAL A 92 -7.50 0.11 18.15
C VAL A 92 -6.98 -0.04 19.57
N GLY A 93 -7.81 -0.59 20.44
CA GLY A 93 -7.41 -0.92 21.80
C GLY A 93 -6.34 -2.00 21.75
N SER A 94 -5.10 -1.64 22.10
CA SER A 94 -4.03 -2.63 22.31
C SER A 94 -3.83 -2.82 23.81
N SER A 95 -4.14 -4.00 24.32
CA SER A 95 -3.93 -4.33 25.74
C SER A 95 -3.41 -5.75 25.94
N HIS A 96 -2.74 -5.99 27.08
CA HIS A 96 -2.26 -7.32 27.42
C HIS A 96 -3.42 -8.26 27.75
N GLU A 97 -4.51 -7.75 28.29
CA GLU A 97 -5.72 -8.49 28.60
C GLU A 97 -6.39 -9.04 27.32
N ALA A 98 -6.50 -8.21 26.29
CA ALA A 98 -7.05 -8.62 24.99
C ALA A 98 -6.14 -9.65 24.29
N ALA A 99 -4.82 -9.49 24.40
CA ALA A 99 -3.86 -10.48 23.91
C ALA A 99 -4.01 -11.83 24.63
N ALA A 100 -4.16 -11.82 25.96
CA ALA A 100 -4.35 -13.03 26.75
C ALA A 100 -5.69 -13.73 26.43
N SER A 101 -6.76 -12.96 26.22
CA SER A 101 -8.06 -13.50 25.76
C SER A 101 -7.92 -14.26 24.44
N MET A 102 -7.27 -13.64 23.45
CA MET A 102 -7.03 -14.28 22.16
C MET A 102 -6.11 -15.51 22.27
N GLN A 103 -5.07 -15.44 23.09
CA GLN A 103 -4.17 -16.56 23.33
C GLN A 103 -4.94 -17.76 23.93
N SER A 104 -5.77 -17.54 24.94
CA SER A 104 -6.60 -18.60 25.54
C SER A 104 -7.54 -19.24 24.53
N LYS A 105 -8.13 -18.44 23.64
CA LYS A 105 -8.95 -18.92 22.51
C LYS A 105 -8.16 -19.82 21.56
N LEU A 106 -6.94 -19.44 21.20
CA LEU A 106 -6.07 -20.23 20.33
C LEU A 106 -5.58 -21.52 21.01
N GLU A 107 -5.24 -21.47 22.30
CA GLU A 107 -4.88 -22.65 23.09
C GLU A 107 -6.04 -23.64 23.20
N ALA A 108 -7.27 -23.14 23.39
CA ALA A 108 -8.47 -23.97 23.37
C ALA A 108 -8.64 -24.68 22.02
N LEU A 109 -8.41 -23.97 20.90
CA LEU A 109 -8.43 -24.58 19.57
C LEU A 109 -7.34 -25.63 19.37
N GLN A 110 -6.11 -25.37 19.83
CA GLN A 110 -4.99 -26.31 19.73
C GLN A 110 -5.20 -27.57 20.59
N SER A 111 -6.04 -27.51 21.63
CA SER A 111 -6.38 -28.66 22.46
C SER A 111 -7.41 -29.61 21.82
N LEU A 112 -8.07 -29.20 20.74
CA LEU A 112 -9.04 -30.03 20.03
C LEU A 112 -8.33 -31.16 19.26
N ALA A 113 -8.96 -32.33 19.19
CA ALA A 113 -8.45 -33.44 18.39
C ALA A 113 -8.42 -33.06 16.89
N PRO A 114 -7.44 -33.54 16.10
CA PRO A 114 -7.42 -33.36 14.65
C PRO A 114 -8.74 -33.80 14.00
N GLY A 115 -9.23 -33.03 13.03
CA GLY A 115 -10.49 -33.28 12.34
C GLY A 115 -11.74 -32.76 13.08
N THR A 116 -11.59 -32.09 14.23
CA THR A 116 -12.73 -31.55 14.99
C THR A 116 -13.17 -30.21 14.41
N PRO A 117 -14.47 -30.02 14.10
CA PRO A 117 -14.98 -28.73 13.68
C PRO A 117 -14.92 -27.74 14.85
N PHE A 118 -14.59 -26.49 14.55
CA PHE A 118 -14.54 -25.42 15.53
C PHE A 118 -15.21 -24.15 15.02
N GLN A 119 -15.65 -23.33 15.96
CA GLN A 119 -16.08 -21.95 15.73
C GLN A 119 -15.36 -21.06 16.74
N LEU A 120 -14.74 -20.00 16.26
CA LEU A 120 -14.04 -19.03 17.08
C LEU A 120 -14.49 -17.62 16.73
N THR A 121 -14.93 -16.86 17.73
CA THR A 121 -15.26 -15.44 17.58
C THR A 121 -14.22 -14.59 18.29
N PHE A 122 -13.72 -13.56 17.63
CA PHE A 122 -12.75 -12.62 18.18
C PHE A 122 -12.94 -11.20 17.66
N SER A 123 -12.55 -10.20 18.45
CA SER A 123 -12.54 -8.80 18.05
C SER A 123 -11.23 -8.38 17.36
N GLU A 124 -11.25 -7.25 16.63
CA GLU A 124 -10.04 -6.64 16.06
C GLU A 124 -9.02 -6.30 17.16
N ASP A 125 -9.49 -5.85 18.32
CA ASP A 125 -8.64 -5.55 19.49
C ASP A 125 -7.92 -6.80 20.01
N GLU A 126 -8.61 -7.94 20.10
CA GLU A 126 -8.03 -9.22 20.53
C GLU A 126 -6.93 -9.70 19.58
N ILE A 127 -7.23 -9.79 18.28
CA ILE A 127 -6.26 -10.29 17.28
C ILE A 127 -5.10 -9.30 17.09
N SER A 128 -5.37 -8.00 17.08
CA SER A 128 -4.32 -6.99 16.96
C SER A 128 -3.43 -6.96 18.20
N SER A 129 -4.00 -7.09 19.41
CA SER A 129 -3.22 -7.16 20.66
C SER A 129 -2.37 -8.42 20.72
N TYR A 130 -2.94 -9.58 20.37
CA TYR A 130 -2.19 -10.83 20.29
C TYR A 130 -1.03 -10.75 19.31
N PHE A 131 -1.26 -10.20 18.12
CA PHE A 131 -0.20 -10.01 17.14
C PHE A 131 0.85 -9.01 17.65
N ARG A 132 0.45 -7.92 18.30
CA ARG A 132 1.38 -6.92 18.82
C ARG A 132 2.31 -7.47 19.91
N PHE A 133 1.73 -8.20 20.87
CA PHE A 133 2.44 -8.56 22.11
C PHE A 133 2.97 -9.99 22.13
N VAL A 134 2.42 -10.89 21.30
CA VAL A 134 2.76 -12.32 21.31
C VAL A 134 3.33 -12.78 19.97
N ALA A 135 2.53 -12.76 18.91
CA ALA A 135 2.91 -13.37 17.63
C ALA A 135 3.94 -12.54 16.83
N GLY A 136 3.77 -11.23 16.76
CA GLY A 136 4.64 -10.31 16.01
C GLY A 136 6.11 -10.36 16.46
N PRO A 137 6.41 -10.23 17.76
CA PRO A 137 7.79 -10.34 18.26
C PRO A 137 8.47 -11.67 17.91
N GLN A 138 7.73 -12.79 17.87
CA GLN A 138 8.28 -14.10 17.52
C GLN A 138 8.75 -14.19 16.06
N ILE A 139 8.18 -13.36 15.18
CA ILE A 139 8.49 -13.31 13.74
C ILE A 139 9.27 -12.04 13.35
N GLY A 140 9.86 -11.34 14.34
CA GLY A 140 10.65 -10.14 14.11
C GLY A 140 9.84 -8.94 13.62
N VAL A 141 8.57 -8.84 14.03
CA VAL A 141 7.68 -7.70 13.74
C VAL A 141 7.46 -6.88 15.02
N ALA A 142 8.07 -5.69 15.07
CA ALA A 142 7.86 -4.72 16.13
C ALA A 142 6.62 -3.85 15.86
N ASP A 143 5.94 -3.43 16.92
CA ASP A 143 4.69 -2.63 16.86
C ASP A 143 3.65 -3.23 15.90
N GLY A 144 3.53 -4.57 15.93
CA GLY A 144 2.61 -5.32 15.10
C GLY A 144 1.16 -4.87 15.29
N LYS A 145 0.40 -4.85 14.20
CA LYS A 145 -1.04 -4.57 14.19
C LYS A 145 -1.73 -5.50 13.20
N VAL A 146 -2.96 -5.89 13.51
CA VAL A 146 -3.84 -6.60 12.60
C VAL A 146 -5.12 -5.82 12.44
N ARG A 147 -5.59 -5.67 11.20
CA ARG A 147 -6.83 -4.95 10.87
C ARG A 147 -7.75 -5.84 10.10
N LEU A 148 -9.00 -5.88 10.54
CA LEU A 148 -10.06 -6.56 9.83
C LEU A 148 -10.62 -5.59 8.78
N LEU A 149 -10.64 -6.03 7.52
CA LEU A 149 -11.27 -5.29 6.42
C LEU A 149 -12.68 -5.86 6.20
N ASP A 150 -12.93 -6.45 5.03
CA ASP A 150 -14.12 -7.24 4.73
C ASP A 150 -13.95 -8.67 5.27
N PRO A 151 -15.04 -9.43 5.54
CA PRO A 151 -14.96 -10.81 5.98
C PRO A 151 -14.00 -11.65 5.10
N GLY A 152 -13.00 -12.24 5.75
CA GLY A 152 -11.96 -13.02 5.08
C GLY A 152 -10.82 -12.20 4.47
N THR A 153 -10.74 -10.89 4.68
CA THR A 153 -9.59 -10.06 4.28
C THR A 153 -9.05 -9.27 5.47
N LEU A 154 -7.77 -9.48 5.80
CA LEU A 154 -7.11 -8.80 6.90
C LEU A 154 -5.82 -8.14 6.43
N VAL A 155 -5.36 -7.15 7.19
CA VAL A 155 -4.09 -6.46 6.95
C VAL A 155 -3.23 -6.59 8.18
N VAL A 156 -2.02 -7.09 8.00
CA VAL A 156 -0.99 -7.11 9.03
C VAL A 156 -0.03 -5.96 8.74
N GLY A 157 0.31 -5.19 9.76
CA GLY A 157 1.32 -4.15 9.66
C GLY A 157 2.26 -4.15 10.86
N GLY A 158 3.40 -3.49 10.71
CA GLY A 158 4.41 -3.39 11.76
C GLY A 158 5.77 -3.09 11.16
N ARG A 159 6.81 -3.01 11.99
CA ARG A 159 8.20 -2.80 11.57
C ARG A 159 8.90 -4.15 11.52
N VAL A 160 9.35 -4.55 10.34
CA VAL A 160 9.98 -5.87 10.15
C VAL A 160 11.49 -5.75 10.32
N GLU A 161 12.06 -6.47 11.28
CA GLU A 161 13.49 -6.43 11.61
C GLU A 161 14.37 -6.91 10.44
N SER A 162 13.95 -7.95 9.72
CA SER A 162 14.67 -8.46 8.53
C SER A 162 14.73 -7.45 7.38
N LEU A 163 13.89 -6.42 7.41
CA LEU A 163 13.90 -5.29 6.48
C LEU A 163 14.45 -4.02 7.14
N ALA A 164 15.41 -4.15 8.06
CA ALA A 164 16.01 -3.04 8.80
C ALA A 164 14.98 -2.17 9.56
N GLY A 165 13.89 -2.78 10.03
CA GLY A 165 12.83 -2.10 10.76
C GLY A 165 11.95 -1.19 9.90
N VAL A 166 11.90 -1.42 8.58
CA VAL A 166 10.99 -0.70 7.67
C VAL A 166 9.53 -1.05 8.01
N PRO A 167 8.62 -0.06 8.10
CA PRO A 167 7.20 -0.33 8.25
C PRO A 167 6.64 -1.04 7.02
N VAL A 168 5.88 -2.10 7.26
CA VAL A 168 5.25 -2.92 6.22
C VAL A 168 3.74 -2.97 6.42
N ALA A 169 3.04 -3.23 5.32
CA ALA A 169 1.64 -3.58 5.29
C ALA A 169 1.47 -4.78 4.36
N ALA A 170 0.95 -5.88 4.89
CA ALA A 170 0.71 -7.12 4.18
C ALA A 170 -0.78 -7.42 4.25
N THR A 171 -1.44 -7.45 3.09
CA THR A 171 -2.85 -7.83 2.99
C THR A 171 -2.96 -9.31 2.73
N PHE A 172 -3.78 -9.98 3.54
CA PHE A 172 -4.05 -11.40 3.46
C PHE A 172 -5.52 -11.64 3.18
N LYS A 173 -5.79 -12.62 2.32
CA LYS A 173 -7.11 -13.20 2.13
C LYS A 173 -7.15 -14.58 2.77
N VAL A 174 -8.18 -14.85 3.56
CA VAL A 174 -8.44 -16.18 4.13
C VAL A 174 -8.83 -17.13 3.00
N GLN A 175 -8.26 -18.32 3.01
CA GLN A 175 -8.51 -19.36 2.03
C GLN A 175 -8.64 -20.74 2.69
N ASP A 176 -9.38 -21.61 2.02
CA ASP A 176 -9.62 -22.98 2.46
C ASP A 176 -8.47 -23.91 2.02
N THR A 177 -7.25 -23.63 2.48
CA THR A 177 -6.05 -24.43 2.19
C THR A 177 -5.40 -24.90 3.49
N PRO A 178 -5.35 -26.22 3.76
CA PRO A 178 -4.73 -26.77 4.97
C PRO A 178 -3.28 -26.31 5.13
N GLY A 179 -2.93 -25.84 6.34
CA GLY A 179 -1.58 -25.38 6.70
C GLY A 179 -1.16 -24.05 6.05
N ARG A 180 -2.00 -23.48 5.17
CA ARG A 180 -1.80 -22.15 4.57
C ARG A 180 -3.12 -21.39 4.50
N PRO A 181 -3.78 -21.13 5.66
CA PRO A 181 -5.08 -20.49 5.70
C PRO A 181 -5.07 -19.04 5.20
N LEU A 182 -3.91 -18.39 5.08
CA LEU A 182 -3.77 -17.00 4.63
C LEU A 182 -2.97 -16.89 3.33
N LEU A 183 -3.60 -16.31 2.31
CA LEU A 183 -2.99 -15.94 1.04
C LEU A 183 -2.55 -14.48 1.06
N LEU A 184 -1.26 -14.22 0.87
CA LEU A 184 -0.75 -12.86 0.69
C LEU A 184 -1.21 -12.31 -0.67
N THR A 185 -2.10 -11.32 -0.67
CA THR A 185 -2.67 -10.71 -1.89
C THR A 185 -2.10 -9.33 -2.20
N GLY A 186 -1.50 -8.65 -1.21
CA GLY A 186 -0.90 -7.33 -1.41
C GLY A 186 0.19 -7.03 -0.39
N ALA A 187 1.20 -6.28 -0.81
CA ALA A 187 2.33 -5.88 0.03
C ALA A 187 2.72 -4.44 -0.23
N ALA A 188 3.01 -3.69 0.82
CA ALA A 188 3.54 -2.33 0.73
C ALA A 188 4.59 -2.10 1.81
N LEU A 189 5.58 -1.26 1.50
CA LEU A 189 6.65 -0.81 2.40
C LEU A 189 6.61 0.71 2.52
N GLN A 190 6.82 1.25 3.71
CA GLN A 190 6.95 2.69 3.90
C GLN A 190 8.42 3.11 3.79
N LEU A 191 8.82 3.61 2.61
CA LEU A 191 10.19 4.05 2.36
C LEU A 191 10.48 5.43 2.96
N ILE A 192 9.46 6.28 3.07
CA ILE A 192 9.57 7.63 3.64
C ILE A 192 8.68 7.68 4.88
N GLN A 193 9.29 7.70 6.06
CA GLN A 193 8.58 7.71 7.34
C GLN A 193 8.21 9.14 7.73
N LEU A 194 7.09 9.63 7.19
CA LEU A 194 6.45 10.86 7.67
C LEU A 194 5.39 10.49 8.70
N ARG A 195 5.57 10.94 9.96
CA ARG A 195 4.66 10.63 11.06
C ARG A 195 3.24 11.10 10.74
N GLY A 196 2.27 10.19 10.87
CA GLY A 196 0.85 10.50 10.70
C GLY A 196 0.40 10.75 9.27
N THR A 197 1.16 10.30 8.27
CA THR A 197 0.77 10.43 6.86
C THR A 197 0.77 9.08 6.17
N THR A 198 -0.15 8.91 5.22
CA THR A 198 -0.18 7.80 4.26
C THR A 198 0.84 7.99 3.12
N PHE A 199 1.66 9.05 3.17
CA PHE A 199 2.70 9.28 2.20
C PHE A 199 3.91 8.37 2.45
N GLY A 200 4.62 8.02 1.38
CA GLY A 200 5.83 7.22 1.46
C GLY A 200 5.62 5.71 1.39
N TRP A 201 4.38 5.23 1.31
CA TRP A 201 4.07 3.84 1.04
C TRP A 201 4.28 3.50 -0.43
N VAL A 202 5.07 2.46 -0.68
CA VAL A 202 5.35 1.92 -2.00
C VAL A 202 4.86 0.49 -2.04
N VAL A 203 3.99 0.20 -3.00
CA VAL A 203 3.53 -1.16 -3.25
C VAL A 203 4.70 -1.96 -3.79
N VAL A 204 4.93 -3.13 -3.22
CA VAL A 204 6.00 -4.04 -3.61
C VAL A 204 5.42 -5.36 -4.09
N PRO A 205 6.16 -6.14 -4.91
CA PRO A 205 5.77 -7.50 -5.23
C PRO A 205 5.54 -8.31 -3.95
N THR A 206 4.46 -9.10 -3.89
CA THR A 206 4.16 -9.95 -2.73
C THR A 206 5.29 -10.91 -2.38
N ALA A 207 6.08 -11.33 -3.39
CA ALA A 207 7.29 -12.11 -3.21
C ALA A 207 8.28 -11.51 -2.19
N ALA A 208 8.33 -10.18 -2.06
CA ALA A 208 9.18 -9.49 -1.10
C ALA A 208 8.77 -9.74 0.37
N LEU A 209 7.48 -10.03 0.63
CA LEU A 209 6.94 -10.34 1.96
C LEU A 209 6.52 -11.81 2.09
N GLN A 210 6.94 -12.67 1.16
CA GLN A 210 6.62 -14.09 1.21
C GLN A 210 7.17 -14.81 2.46
N PRO A 211 8.37 -14.50 2.98
CA PRO A 211 8.85 -15.07 4.24
C PRO A 211 7.92 -14.74 5.40
N LEU A 212 7.54 -13.46 5.54
CA LEU A 212 6.59 -13.01 6.56
C LEU A 212 5.25 -13.75 6.46
N ALA A 213 4.73 -13.93 5.24
CA ALA A 213 3.52 -14.70 5.01
C ALA A 213 3.68 -16.17 5.42
N GLY A 214 4.85 -16.76 5.21
CA GLY A 214 5.19 -18.10 5.67
C GLY A 214 5.15 -18.20 7.20
N ASP A 215 5.80 -17.26 7.88
CA ASP A 215 5.86 -17.22 9.35
C ASP A 215 4.48 -17.03 9.97
N VAL A 216 3.67 -16.11 9.42
CA VAL A 216 2.28 -15.90 9.88
C VAL A 216 1.43 -17.15 9.68
N ASN A 217 1.55 -17.85 8.55
CA ASN A 217 0.84 -19.11 8.34
C ASN A 217 1.34 -20.21 9.28
N HIS A 218 2.64 -20.26 9.57
CA HIS A 218 3.21 -21.23 10.51
C HIS A 218 2.63 -21.06 11.92
N LEU A 219 2.44 -19.82 12.37
CA LEU A 219 1.83 -19.51 13.67
C LEU A 219 0.36 -19.98 13.78
N LEU A 220 -0.37 -20.01 12.67
CA LEU A 220 -1.75 -20.52 12.65
C LEU A 220 -1.83 -22.05 12.69
N GLY A 221 -0.71 -22.74 12.46
CA GLY A 221 -0.62 -24.19 12.48
C GLY A 221 -1.42 -24.87 11.36
N ASN A 222 -1.75 -26.15 11.57
CA ASN A 222 -2.53 -26.95 10.63
C ASN A 222 -4.04 -26.72 10.82
N ILE A 223 -4.53 -25.50 10.67
CA ILE A 223 -5.98 -25.26 10.66
C ILE A 223 -6.49 -25.11 9.22
N ARG A 224 -7.72 -25.58 9.00
CA ARG A 224 -8.46 -25.36 7.75
C ARG A 224 -9.64 -24.44 8.02
N LEU A 225 -9.61 -23.22 7.47
CA LEU A 225 -10.68 -22.24 7.62
C LEU A 225 -11.69 -22.40 6.49
N THR A 226 -12.96 -22.59 6.85
CA THR A 226 -14.06 -22.85 5.92
C THR A 226 -14.95 -21.62 5.72
N THR A 227 -15.30 -20.94 6.80
CA THR A 227 -16.18 -19.76 6.79
C THR A 227 -15.56 -18.64 7.61
N VAL A 228 -15.70 -17.41 7.10
CA VAL A 228 -15.43 -16.19 7.86
C VAL A 228 -16.65 -15.30 7.74
N SER A 229 -17.27 -14.95 8.86
CA SER A 229 -18.42 -14.05 8.91
C SER A 229 -18.13 -12.83 9.78
N ASP A 230 -18.79 -11.72 9.45
CA ASP A 230 -18.74 -10.52 10.26
C ASP A 230 -19.43 -10.76 11.61
N ALA A 231 -18.76 -10.41 12.69
CA ALA A 231 -19.26 -10.44 14.07
C ALA A 231 -19.11 -9.06 14.74
N SER A 232 -19.05 -7.99 13.93
CA SER A 232 -18.90 -6.62 14.41
C SER A 232 -20.13 -6.17 15.21
N HIS A 233 -19.89 -5.47 16.32
CA HIS A 233 -20.91 -4.91 17.20
C HIS A 233 -20.68 -3.41 17.38
N GLY A 234 -21.47 -2.58 16.67
CA GLY A 234 -21.29 -1.12 16.70
C GLY A 234 -19.98 -0.70 16.03
N GLU A 235 -19.11 -0.01 16.76
CA GLU A 235 -17.79 0.40 16.27
C GLU A 235 -16.71 -0.69 16.43
N GLU A 236 -16.98 -1.71 17.25
CA GLU A 236 -16.07 -2.82 17.48
C GLU A 236 -16.15 -3.81 16.31
N ARG A 237 -15.06 -3.89 15.55
CA ARG A 237 -14.93 -4.89 14.50
C ARG A 237 -14.59 -6.25 15.10
N GLY A 238 -15.18 -7.31 14.55
CA GLY A 238 -14.88 -8.67 14.96
C GLY A 238 -15.30 -9.67 13.89
N TRP A 239 -14.71 -10.86 13.93
CA TRP A 239 -15.08 -11.96 13.04
C TRP A 239 -15.43 -13.21 13.82
N THR A 240 -16.29 -14.01 13.22
CA THR A 240 -16.43 -15.43 13.56
C THR A 240 -15.79 -16.25 12.45
N ILE A 241 -14.86 -17.12 12.82
CA ILE A 241 -14.23 -18.08 11.92
C ILE A 241 -14.71 -19.48 12.24
N GLU A 242 -14.96 -20.27 11.21
CA GLU A 242 -15.33 -21.66 11.31
C GLU A 242 -14.36 -22.52 10.51
N GLY A 243 -14.02 -23.68 11.04
CA GLY A 243 -13.02 -24.53 10.42
C GLY A 243 -12.95 -25.92 11.00
N VAL A 244 -11.92 -26.63 10.59
CA VAL A 244 -11.58 -27.95 11.09
C VAL A 244 -10.12 -27.94 11.49
N THR A 245 -9.80 -28.51 12.66
CA THR A 245 -8.42 -28.74 13.08
C THR A 245 -7.77 -29.80 12.17
N GLY A 246 -6.49 -29.64 11.85
CA GLY A 246 -5.72 -30.58 11.02
C GLY A 246 -4.68 -31.36 11.80
#